data_AF-A0A371GBL8-F1
#
_entry.id   AF-A0A371GBL8-F1
#
_cell.length_a   1.000
_cell.length_b   1.000
_cell.length_c   1.000
_cell.angle_alpha   90.00
_cell.angle_beta   90.00
_cell.angle_gamma   90.00
#
_symmetry.space_group_name_H-M   'P 1'
#
loop_
_entity.id
_entity.type
_entity.pdbx_description
1 polymer ?
#
loop_
_entity_poly.entity_id
_entity_poly.type
_entity_poly.pdbx_seq_one_letter_code
_entity_poly.pdbx_strand_id
1 'polypeptide(L)'
;MASSMKVEGDEAVVLRVTHSNLKTFSSDIRFSLHLTVEAVKDKLWRKCGSSVNSMHLELYDDARNKIADLSDNSKPLGFYSPLDGFRLHVLDLDPTSLTSGGWLEDTSLVEKYQISEEAYNKRQGIKYKEKFTSQSPATAEAKIPDTSIEDLCANIKVGSRCEVEPGAKRGVVKFVGRAESLGPGFWVGVQYDEPLGKHDGMVKGVRYFECPPSHGGIVRPEKVKVGDYPERDPFEDDEI
;
A
#
# COMPACT_ATOMS: atom_id res chain seq x y z
N MET A 1 11.73 -49.94 -8.81
CA MET A 1 12.94 -49.32 -8.26
C MET A 1 13.30 -48.11 -9.13
N ALA A 2 12.58 -47.00 -8.97
CA ALA A 2 12.93 -45.75 -9.65
C ALA A 2 13.96 -45.05 -8.76
N SER A 3 15.22 -45.07 -9.19
CA SER A 3 16.31 -44.36 -8.55
C SER A 3 16.06 -42.86 -8.74
N SER A 4 15.54 -42.21 -7.69
CA SER A 4 15.44 -40.75 -7.63
C SER A 4 16.87 -40.20 -7.68
N MET A 5 17.23 -39.62 -8.82
CA MET A 5 18.47 -38.87 -8.98
C MET A 5 18.43 -37.72 -7.97
N LYS A 6 19.23 -37.84 -6.92
CA LYS A 6 19.56 -36.70 -6.06
C LYS A 6 20.25 -35.67 -6.95
N VAL A 7 19.57 -34.58 -7.24
CA VAL A 7 20.20 -33.38 -7.80
C VAL A 7 21.25 -32.95 -6.76
N GLU A 8 22.51 -32.89 -7.18
CA GLU A 8 23.60 -32.40 -6.33
C GLU A 8 23.21 -31.04 -5.74
N GLY A 9 23.37 -30.92 -4.42
CA GLY A 9 22.76 -29.87 -3.62
C GLY A 9 23.09 -28.47 -4.14
N ASP A 10 22.06 -27.69 -4.43
CA ASP A 10 22.20 -26.24 -4.51
C ASP A 10 22.62 -25.73 -3.12
N GLU A 11 23.93 -25.59 -2.89
CA GLU A 11 24.50 -24.88 -1.74
C GLU A 11 24.16 -23.38 -1.85
N ALA A 12 22.90 -23.07 -1.60
CA ALA A 12 22.32 -21.75 -1.71
C ALA A 12 21.46 -21.45 -0.48
N VAL A 13 21.49 -20.20 -0.07
CA VAL A 13 20.80 -19.68 1.11
C VAL A 13 19.88 -18.54 0.70
N VAL A 14 18.71 -18.47 1.31
CA VAL A 14 17.78 -17.34 1.17
C VAL A 14 18.00 -16.37 2.32
N LEU A 15 18.46 -15.18 1.98
CA LEU A 15 18.75 -14.11 2.94
C LEU A 15 17.75 -12.97 2.78
N ARG A 16 17.30 -12.44 3.92
CA ARG A 16 16.47 -11.24 3.96
C ARG A 16 17.36 -10.02 3.85
N VAL A 17 17.33 -9.37 2.70
CA VAL A 17 18.14 -8.19 2.41
C VAL A 17 17.41 -6.93 2.87
N THR A 18 18.14 -6.05 3.55
CA THR A 18 17.62 -4.75 4.02
C THR A 18 18.67 -3.67 3.80
N HIS A 19 18.24 -2.41 3.74
CA HIS A 19 19.13 -1.28 3.44
C HIS A 19 19.18 -0.26 4.59
N SER A 20 20.29 0.46 4.75
CA SER A 20 20.44 1.51 5.76
C SER A 20 19.61 2.76 5.44
N ASN A 21 19.65 3.18 4.17
CA ASN A 21 18.99 4.42 3.72
C ASN A 21 17.55 4.20 3.24
N LEU A 22 17.18 2.99 2.83
CA LEU A 22 15.85 2.67 2.27
C LEU A 22 15.05 1.89 3.32
N LYS A 23 14.22 2.59 4.09
CA LYS A 23 13.49 2.01 5.23
C LYS A 23 12.42 1.01 4.81
N THR A 24 11.83 1.22 3.64
CA THR A 24 10.79 0.34 3.09
C THR A 24 11.37 -0.86 2.33
N PHE A 25 12.66 -0.81 1.99
CA PHE A 25 13.30 -1.88 1.23
C PHE A 25 13.55 -3.11 2.10
N SER A 26 12.81 -4.17 1.79
CA SER A 26 13.12 -5.52 2.26
C SER A 26 12.80 -6.54 1.16
N SER A 27 13.69 -7.48 0.94
CA SER A 27 13.53 -8.50 -0.10
C SER A 27 14.28 -9.77 0.25
N ASP A 28 13.63 -10.91 0.07
CA ASP A 28 14.26 -12.22 0.25
C ASP A 28 14.95 -12.63 -1.05
N ILE A 29 16.27 -12.85 -0.98
CA ILE A 29 17.10 -13.12 -2.15
C ILE A 29 17.88 -14.40 -1.91
N ARG A 30 17.83 -15.31 -2.90
CA ARG A 30 18.64 -16.52 -2.94
C ARG A 30 20.06 -16.22 -3.41
N PHE A 31 21.06 -16.61 -2.63
CA PHE A 31 22.49 -16.51 -2.93
C PHE A 31 23.11 -17.90 -2.93
N SER A 32 24.05 -18.16 -3.85
CA SER A 32 24.89 -19.35 -3.73
C SER A 32 26.01 -19.07 -2.73
N LEU A 33 26.34 -20.06 -1.89
CA LEU A 33 27.39 -19.98 -0.88
C LEU A 33 28.79 -19.85 -1.50
N HIS A 34 28.96 -20.22 -2.77
CA HIS A 34 30.23 -20.09 -3.49
C HIS A 34 30.48 -18.68 -4.04
N LEU A 35 29.47 -17.80 -4.03
CA LEU A 35 29.65 -16.44 -4.51
C LEU A 35 30.58 -15.66 -3.58
N THR A 36 31.53 -14.93 -4.15
CA THR A 36 32.35 -13.98 -3.40
C THR A 36 31.50 -12.84 -2.88
N VAL A 37 31.93 -12.20 -1.79
CA VAL A 37 31.27 -11.02 -1.25
C VAL A 37 31.15 -9.91 -2.31
N GLU A 38 32.15 -9.74 -3.17
CA GLU A 38 32.07 -8.81 -4.31
C GLU A 38 30.92 -9.14 -5.27
N ALA A 39 30.79 -10.41 -5.69
CA ALA A 39 29.71 -10.85 -6.57
C ALA A 39 28.32 -10.71 -5.91
N VAL A 40 28.25 -10.87 -4.59
CA VAL A 40 27.03 -10.58 -3.81
C VAL A 40 26.69 -9.09 -3.86
N LYS A 41 27.68 -8.21 -3.67
CA LYS A 41 27.50 -6.75 -3.79
C LYS A 41 27.05 -6.34 -5.19
N ASP A 42 27.61 -6.91 -6.25
CA ASP A 42 27.19 -6.68 -7.64
C ASP A 42 25.73 -7.08 -7.89
N LYS A 43 25.29 -8.18 -7.29
CA LYS A 43 23.89 -8.64 -7.37
C LYS A 43 22.96 -7.69 -6.62
N LEU A 44 23.41 -7.15 -5.50
CA LEU A 44 22.67 -6.21 -4.66
C LEU A 44 22.60 -4.80 -5.24
N TRP A 45 23.66 -4.32 -5.89
CA TRP A 45 23.70 -3.02 -6.59
C TRP A 45 22.53 -2.86 -7.55
N ARG A 46 22.23 -3.89 -8.34
CA ARG A 46 21.09 -3.90 -9.28
C ARG A 46 19.71 -3.82 -8.62
N LYS A 47 19.64 -3.99 -7.30
CA LYS A 47 18.39 -3.96 -6.52
C LYS A 47 18.30 -2.72 -5.64
N CYS A 48 19.39 -2.35 -4.96
CA CYS A 48 19.40 -1.29 -3.95
C CYS A 48 19.97 0.04 -4.48
N GLY A 49 20.74 0.02 -5.57
CA GLY A 49 21.33 1.22 -6.17
C GLY A 49 22.54 1.81 -5.46
N SER A 50 23.15 1.10 -4.48
CA SER A 50 24.39 1.50 -3.80
C SER A 50 25.63 0.81 -4.36
N SER A 51 26.65 1.58 -4.73
CA SER A 51 27.80 1.09 -5.51
C SER A 51 28.57 0.03 -4.75
N VAL A 52 29.15 -0.96 -5.44
CA VAL A 52 29.93 -2.04 -4.82
C VAL A 52 31.03 -1.50 -3.89
N ASN A 53 31.65 -0.37 -4.26
CA ASN A 53 32.72 0.25 -3.48
C ASN A 53 32.23 0.99 -2.23
N SER A 54 31.01 1.53 -2.26
CA SER A 54 30.38 2.20 -1.12
C SER A 54 29.48 1.27 -0.31
N MET A 55 29.27 0.04 -0.79
CA MET A 55 28.44 -0.96 -0.17
C MET A 55 29.23 -1.78 0.85
N HIS A 56 28.80 -1.69 2.11
CA HIS A 56 29.25 -2.54 3.19
C HIS A 56 28.14 -3.51 3.60
N LEU A 57 28.50 -4.76 3.90
CA LEU A 57 27.54 -5.83 4.17
C LEU A 57 27.75 -6.40 5.57
N GLU A 58 26.66 -6.46 6.33
CA GLU A 58 26.65 -7.06 7.67
C GLU A 58 25.63 -8.19 7.71
N LEU A 59 26.02 -9.32 8.31
CA LEU A 59 25.16 -10.48 8.47
C LEU A 59 24.63 -10.54 9.90
N TYR A 60 23.32 -10.69 10.03
CA TYR A 60 22.61 -10.79 11.30
C TYR A 60 21.78 -12.07 11.36
N ASP A 61 21.63 -12.63 12.55
CA ASP A 61 20.70 -13.73 12.81
C ASP A 61 19.24 -13.24 12.94
N ASP A 62 18.33 -14.18 13.15
CA ASP A 62 16.90 -13.89 13.41
C ASP A 62 16.68 -13.12 14.73
N ALA A 63 17.58 -13.30 15.70
CA ALA A 63 17.57 -12.60 16.99
C ALA A 63 18.20 -11.18 16.93
N ARG A 64 18.57 -10.69 15.75
CA ARG A 64 19.23 -9.40 15.48
C ARG A 64 20.64 -9.25 16.06
N ASN A 65 21.32 -10.33 16.36
CA ASN A 65 22.74 -10.32 16.70
C ASN A 65 23.58 -10.24 15.43
N LYS A 66 24.62 -9.40 15.44
CA LYS A 66 25.60 -9.34 14.35
C LYS A 66 26.47 -10.59 14.38
N ILE A 67 26.37 -11.40 13.33
CA ILE A 67 27.12 -12.65 13.17
C ILE A 67 28.47 -12.39 12.51
N ALA A 68 28.46 -11.61 11.43
CA ALA A 68 29.67 -11.34 10.67
C ALA A 68 29.65 -9.96 10.01
N ASP A 69 30.86 -9.43 9.84
CA ASP A 69 31.14 -8.31 8.97
C ASP A 69 31.80 -8.81 7.68
N LEU A 70 31.16 -8.58 6.53
CA LEU A 70 31.61 -9.05 5.22
C LEU A 70 32.50 -7.97 4.58
N SER A 71 33.61 -7.64 5.26
CA SER A 71 34.58 -6.64 4.83
C SER A 71 35.54 -7.15 3.74
N ASP A 72 35.80 -8.45 3.68
CA ASP A 72 36.67 -9.07 2.68
C ASP A 72 35.89 -9.52 1.43
N ASN A 73 36.08 -8.79 0.34
CA ASN A 73 35.45 -9.00 -0.95
C ASN A 73 35.82 -10.34 -1.62
N SER A 74 36.98 -10.91 -1.30
CA SER A 74 37.50 -12.12 -1.95
C SER A 74 36.93 -13.40 -1.35
N LYS A 75 36.40 -13.34 -0.12
CA LYS A 75 35.88 -14.51 0.57
C LYS A 75 34.53 -14.95 0.00
N PRO A 76 34.28 -16.27 -0.09
CA PRO A 76 32.97 -16.78 -0.45
C PRO A 76 31.97 -16.50 0.68
N LEU A 77 30.70 -16.31 0.32
CA LEU A 77 29.60 -16.07 1.26
C LEU A 77 29.47 -17.21 2.28
N GLY A 78 29.71 -18.45 1.85
CA GLY A 78 29.73 -19.64 2.70
C GLY A 78 30.77 -19.62 3.82
N PHE A 79 31.86 -18.82 3.70
CA PHE A 79 32.84 -18.66 4.77
C PHE A 79 32.19 -18.14 6.06
N TYR A 80 31.15 -17.31 5.94
CA TYR A 80 30.44 -16.71 7.07
C TYR A 80 29.30 -17.58 7.60
N SER A 81 29.14 -18.79 7.06
CA SER A 81 28.10 -19.77 7.45
C SER A 81 26.68 -19.17 7.58
N PRO A 82 26.19 -18.42 6.58
CA PRO A 82 24.83 -17.88 6.63
C PRO A 82 23.78 -19.00 6.55
N LEU A 83 22.69 -18.85 7.29
CA LEU A 83 21.54 -19.76 7.26
C LEU A 83 20.31 -19.09 6.64
N ASP A 84 19.35 -19.89 6.20
CA ASP A 84 18.10 -19.38 5.65
C ASP A 84 17.36 -18.51 6.67
N GLY A 85 16.85 -17.37 6.19
CA GLY A 85 16.16 -16.38 7.02
C GLY A 85 17.09 -15.39 7.73
N PHE A 86 18.42 -15.57 7.66
CA PHE A 86 19.35 -14.57 8.18
C PHE A 86 19.20 -13.25 7.42
N ARG A 87 19.45 -12.15 8.14
CA ARG A 87 19.32 -10.80 7.59
C ARG A 87 20.68 -10.33 7.07
N LEU A 88 20.74 -10.01 5.78
CA LEU A 88 21.87 -9.34 5.17
C LEU A 88 21.57 -7.84 5.11
N HIS A 89 22.28 -7.05 5.91
CA HIS A 89 22.10 -5.61 5.99
C HIS A 89 23.12 -4.89 5.10
N VAL A 90 22.61 -4.08 4.18
CA VAL A 90 23.37 -3.25 3.27
C VAL A 90 23.53 -1.87 3.90
N LEU A 91 24.77 -1.49 4.16
CA LEU A 91 25.17 -0.17 4.62
C LEU A 91 25.75 0.61 3.44
N ASP A 92 25.10 1.71 3.07
CA ASP A 92 25.65 2.64 2.09
C ASP A 92 26.52 3.68 2.80
N LEU A 93 27.82 3.62 2.54
CA LEU A 93 28.82 4.52 3.12
C LEU A 93 29.03 5.78 2.29
N ASP A 94 28.43 5.88 1.10
CA ASP A 94 28.57 7.07 0.26
C ASP A 94 27.56 8.16 0.69
N PRO A 95 28.05 9.29 1.26
CA PRO A 95 27.17 10.37 1.69
C PRO A 95 26.46 11.07 0.51
N THR A 96 26.98 10.92 -0.71
CA THR A 96 26.45 11.54 -1.94
C THR A 96 25.55 10.61 -2.76
N SER A 97 25.34 9.37 -2.30
CA SER A 97 24.47 8.38 -2.96
C SER A 97 23.05 8.92 -3.15
N LEU A 98 22.41 8.57 -4.26
CA LEU A 98 21.01 8.92 -4.53
C LEU A 98 20.03 8.34 -3.49
N THR A 99 20.45 7.30 -2.77
CA THR A 99 19.67 6.72 -1.66
C THR A 99 19.80 7.56 -0.38
N SER A 100 20.83 8.39 -0.26
CA SER A 100 21.09 9.25 0.88
C SER A 100 20.03 10.36 0.97
N GLY A 101 19.57 10.66 2.19
CA GLY A 101 18.63 11.77 2.43
C GLY A 101 17.17 11.50 2.07
N GLY A 102 16.77 10.26 1.79
CA GLY A 102 15.36 9.89 1.62
C GLY A 102 14.72 10.35 0.32
N TRP A 103 15.48 10.91 -0.63
CA TRP A 103 14.97 11.42 -1.91
C TRP A 103 14.14 10.38 -2.69
N LEU A 104 14.54 9.09 -2.64
CA LEU A 104 13.84 8.00 -3.33
C LEU A 104 12.59 7.49 -2.59
N GLU A 105 12.43 7.80 -1.30
CA GLU A 105 11.28 7.38 -0.48
C GLU A 105 10.32 8.53 -0.16
N ASP A 106 10.81 9.78 -0.12
CA ASP A 106 10.06 10.96 0.29
C ASP A 106 9.61 11.78 -0.93
N THR A 107 8.37 11.52 -1.33
CA THR A 107 7.69 12.24 -2.43
C THR A 107 7.47 13.74 -2.17
N SER A 108 7.74 14.24 -0.95
CA SER A 108 7.69 15.68 -0.65
C SER A 108 8.91 16.43 -1.19
N LEU A 109 10.04 15.74 -1.35
CA LEU A 109 11.28 16.34 -1.82
C LEU A 109 11.26 16.58 -3.34
N VAL A 110 10.47 15.80 -4.08
CA VAL A 110 10.34 15.95 -5.54
C VAL A 110 9.52 17.20 -5.88
N GLU A 111 10.14 18.16 -6.56
CA GLU A 111 9.45 19.32 -7.11
C GLU A 111 8.39 18.86 -8.12
N LYS A 112 7.13 18.97 -7.72
CA LYS A 112 6.00 18.62 -8.58
C LYS A 112 5.86 19.66 -9.67
N TYR A 113 5.99 19.23 -10.93
CA TYR A 113 5.76 20.09 -12.09
C TYR A 113 4.35 20.69 -12.04
N GLN A 114 4.26 22.02 -11.97
CA GLN A 114 3.01 22.76 -12.10
C GLN A 114 2.99 23.44 -13.48
N ILE A 115 2.00 23.11 -14.29
CA ILE A 115 1.72 23.83 -15.54
C ILE A 115 0.60 24.83 -15.31
N SER A 116 0.79 26.07 -15.78
CA SER A 116 -0.29 27.05 -15.75
C SER A 116 -1.44 26.61 -16.67
N GLU A 117 -2.67 26.95 -16.29
CA GLU A 117 -3.86 26.58 -17.07
C GLU A 117 -3.81 27.13 -18.50
N GLU A 118 -3.22 28.30 -18.69
CA GLU A 118 -3.01 28.92 -20.00
C GLU A 118 -2.02 28.12 -20.87
N ALA A 119 -0.94 27.59 -20.28
CA ALA A 119 0.02 26.75 -20.99
C ALA A 119 -0.53 25.34 -21.24
N TYR A 120 -1.39 24.84 -20.36
CA TYR A 120 -2.15 23.60 -20.54
C TYR A 120 -3.14 23.72 -21.71
N ASN A 121 -3.92 24.80 -21.76
CA ASN A 121 -4.91 25.06 -22.80
C ASN A 121 -4.30 25.29 -24.20
N LYS A 122 -3.03 25.72 -24.27
CA LYS A 122 -2.30 25.90 -25.53
C LYS A 122 -1.73 24.60 -26.12
N ARG A 123 -1.68 23.49 -25.37
CA ARG A 123 -1.17 22.22 -25.89
C ARG A 123 -2.25 21.50 -26.71
N GLN A 124 -2.03 21.40 -28.02
CA GLN A 124 -2.87 20.58 -28.89
C GLN A 124 -2.60 19.09 -28.62
N GLY A 125 -3.66 18.31 -28.36
CA GLY A 125 -3.60 16.83 -28.33
C GLY A 125 -3.67 16.14 -26.96
N ILE A 126 -3.63 16.86 -25.83
CA ILE A 126 -3.78 16.26 -24.48
C ILE A 126 -4.90 16.95 -23.70
N LYS A 127 -6.11 16.94 -24.26
CA LYS A 127 -7.34 17.34 -23.53
C LYS A 127 -7.88 16.18 -22.68
N TYR A 128 -7.00 15.56 -21.88
CA TYR A 128 -7.38 14.47 -20.98
C TYR A 128 -8.22 14.98 -19.80
N LYS A 129 -8.03 16.23 -19.34
CA LYS A 129 -8.85 16.82 -18.25
C LYS A 129 -10.33 16.95 -18.63
N GLU A 130 -10.66 17.37 -19.86
CA GLU A 130 -12.06 17.54 -20.27
C GLU A 130 -12.81 16.20 -20.37
N LYS A 131 -12.13 15.10 -20.76
CA LYS A 131 -12.75 13.77 -20.90
C LYS A 131 -12.79 12.93 -19.62
N PHE A 132 -11.88 13.17 -18.66
CA PHE A 132 -11.86 12.45 -17.37
C PHE A 132 -12.67 13.12 -16.26
N THR A 133 -13.03 14.40 -16.39
CA THR A 133 -13.86 15.08 -15.37
C THR A 133 -15.30 14.55 -15.37
N SER A 134 -15.75 13.92 -16.47
CA SER A 134 -17.13 13.47 -16.65
C SER A 134 -17.35 11.96 -16.41
N GLN A 135 -16.30 11.14 -16.26
CA GLN A 135 -16.45 9.70 -16.00
C GLN A 135 -15.36 9.17 -15.04
N SER A 136 -15.76 8.93 -13.78
CA SER A 136 -15.13 8.09 -12.74
C SER A 136 -14.10 8.75 -11.79
N PRO A 137 -14.35 8.71 -10.45
CA PRO A 137 -13.45 9.22 -9.43
C PRO A 137 -12.52 8.14 -8.85
N ALA A 138 -11.23 8.20 -9.18
CA ALA A 138 -10.06 7.68 -8.44
C ALA A 138 -8.84 7.98 -9.34
N THR A 139 -7.72 8.57 -8.92
CA THR A 139 -6.94 8.33 -7.72
C THR A 139 -6.10 9.59 -7.52
N ALA A 140 -6.59 10.50 -6.68
CA ALA A 140 -5.75 11.53 -6.08
C ALA A 140 -6.01 11.39 -4.60
N GLU A 141 -5.00 10.94 -3.87
CA GLU A 141 -4.91 11.07 -2.43
C GLU A 141 -4.82 12.57 -2.11
N ALA A 142 -5.94 13.27 -2.28
CA ALA A 142 -6.17 14.51 -1.57
C ALA A 142 -6.35 14.07 -0.11
N LYS A 143 -5.26 14.19 0.67
CA LYS A 143 -5.38 14.34 2.11
C LYS A 143 -6.23 15.57 2.35
N ILE A 144 -7.54 15.37 2.41
CA ILE A 144 -8.47 16.35 2.95
C ILE A 144 -8.02 16.52 4.42
N PRO A 145 -7.75 17.76 4.87
CA PRO A 145 -7.31 17.99 6.24
C PRO A 145 -8.35 17.42 7.22
N ASP A 146 -7.88 16.82 8.32
CA ASP A 146 -8.70 16.16 9.36
C ASP A 146 -9.90 17.02 9.81
N THR A 147 -9.75 18.34 9.81
CA THR A 147 -10.81 19.31 10.15
C THR A 147 -12.06 19.19 9.28
N SER A 148 -11.94 18.93 7.97
CA SER A 148 -13.11 18.86 7.09
C SER A 148 -13.90 17.55 7.24
N ILE A 149 -13.26 16.47 7.71
CA ILE A 149 -13.91 15.16 7.88
C ILE A 149 -14.74 15.14 9.16
N GLU A 150 -14.33 15.88 10.19
CA GLU A 150 -15.10 16.07 11.42
C GLU A 150 -16.39 16.85 11.16
N ASP A 151 -16.34 17.94 10.39
CA ASP A 151 -17.53 18.69 9.96
C ASP A 151 -18.50 17.84 9.13
N LEU A 152 -17.98 16.98 8.25
CA LEU A 152 -18.80 16.05 7.48
C LEU A 152 -19.48 15.01 8.37
N CYS A 153 -18.78 14.47 9.38
CA CYS A 153 -19.40 13.57 10.36
C CYS A 153 -20.44 14.28 11.23
N ALA A 154 -20.26 15.57 11.53
CA ALA A 154 -21.24 16.36 12.28
C ALA A 154 -22.57 16.52 11.52
N ASN A 155 -22.51 16.57 10.19
CA ASN A 155 -23.70 16.64 9.34
C ASN A 155 -24.39 15.29 9.10
N ILE A 156 -23.70 14.17 9.33
CA ILE A 156 -24.24 12.82 9.12
C ILE A 156 -24.72 12.25 10.45
N LYS A 157 -26.05 12.19 10.63
CA LYS A 157 -26.67 11.59 11.83
C LYS A 157 -27.10 10.15 11.57
N VAL A 158 -26.93 9.31 12.60
CA VAL A 158 -27.48 7.96 12.59
C VAL A 158 -29.01 8.03 12.49
N GLY A 159 -29.59 7.27 11.58
CA GLY A 159 -31.01 7.27 11.25
C GLY A 159 -31.38 8.14 10.05
N SER A 160 -30.47 8.99 9.55
CA SER A 160 -30.73 9.79 8.35
C SER A 160 -30.72 8.95 7.08
N ARG A 161 -31.59 9.32 6.13
CA ARG A 161 -31.56 8.79 4.76
C ARG A 161 -30.35 9.32 4.02
N CYS A 162 -29.71 8.45 3.25
CA CYS A 162 -28.51 8.80 2.53
C CYS A 162 -28.40 8.06 1.20
N GLU A 163 -27.62 8.65 0.32
CA GLU A 163 -27.20 8.06 -0.95
C GLU A 163 -25.67 7.90 -0.94
N VAL A 164 -25.20 6.74 -1.40
CA VAL A 164 -23.79 6.36 -1.40
C VAL A 164 -23.24 6.26 -2.82
N GLU A 165 -22.08 6.88 -3.04
CA GLU A 165 -21.32 6.79 -4.29
C GLU A 165 -20.14 5.79 -4.19
N PRO A 166 -19.78 5.06 -5.26
CA PRO A 166 -20.42 5.02 -6.59
C PRO A 166 -21.68 4.13 -6.62
N GLY A 167 -22.62 4.48 -7.51
CA GLY A 167 -23.80 3.66 -7.81
C GLY A 167 -25.11 4.15 -7.19
N ALA A 168 -25.17 5.38 -6.68
CA ALA A 168 -26.38 6.03 -6.16
C ALA A 168 -27.22 5.12 -5.23
N LYS A 169 -26.53 4.33 -4.39
CA LYS A 169 -27.19 3.33 -3.54
C LYS A 169 -27.85 4.04 -2.36
N ARG A 170 -29.15 3.87 -2.21
CA ARG A 170 -29.91 4.49 -1.12
C ARG A 170 -29.95 3.59 0.10
N GLY A 171 -29.99 4.22 1.26
CA GLY A 171 -30.06 3.51 2.52
C GLY A 171 -30.16 4.44 3.72
N VAL A 172 -30.09 3.82 4.89
CA VAL A 172 -30.15 4.48 6.20
C VAL A 172 -28.80 4.41 6.87
N VAL A 173 -28.30 5.55 7.36
CA VAL A 173 -27.07 5.59 8.16
C VAL A 173 -27.32 4.88 9.49
N LYS A 174 -26.52 3.86 9.80
CA LYS A 174 -26.59 3.10 11.06
C LYS A 174 -25.39 3.30 11.97
N PHE A 175 -24.26 3.74 11.43
CA PHE A 175 -23.03 3.95 12.20
C PHE A 175 -22.29 5.17 11.65
N VAL A 176 -21.76 6.01 12.53
CA VAL A 176 -20.84 7.10 12.20
C VAL A 176 -19.76 7.13 13.27
N GLY A 177 -18.51 6.91 12.90
CA GLY A 177 -17.43 6.91 13.87
C GLY A 177 -16.11 6.35 13.34
N ARG A 178 -15.11 6.35 14.21
CA ARG A 178 -13.81 5.72 13.94
C ARG A 178 -13.94 4.21 14.08
N ALA A 179 -13.30 3.47 13.16
CA ALA A 179 -13.32 2.01 13.16
C ALA A 179 -11.89 1.48 13.08
N GLU A 180 -11.32 1.13 14.23
CA GLU A 180 -9.92 0.66 14.34
C GLU A 180 -9.63 -0.55 13.44
N SER A 181 -10.60 -1.46 13.28
CA SER A 181 -10.45 -2.67 12.46
C SER A 181 -10.40 -2.41 10.94
N LEU A 182 -10.94 -1.28 10.49
CA LEU A 182 -11.05 -0.90 9.08
C LEU A 182 -9.89 -0.02 8.61
N GLY A 183 -9.28 0.72 9.53
CA GLY A 183 -8.13 1.59 9.27
C GLY A 183 -8.34 3.00 9.83
N PRO A 184 -7.28 3.82 9.83
CA PRO A 184 -7.33 5.18 10.35
C PRO A 184 -8.33 6.05 9.59
N GLY A 185 -9.14 6.82 10.33
CA GLY A 185 -10.14 7.75 9.77
C GLY A 185 -11.56 7.48 10.28
N PHE A 186 -12.48 8.32 9.83
CA PHE A 186 -13.92 8.17 10.10
C PHE A 186 -14.58 7.28 9.03
N TRP A 187 -15.59 6.54 9.49
CA TRP A 187 -16.34 5.59 8.70
C TRP A 187 -17.83 5.77 8.96
N VAL A 188 -18.61 5.59 7.89
CA VAL A 188 -20.06 5.61 7.94
C VAL A 188 -20.57 4.24 7.54
N GLY A 189 -21.29 3.60 8.44
CA GLY A 189 -22.03 2.37 8.17
C GLY A 189 -23.43 2.70 7.69
N VAL A 190 -23.79 2.20 6.51
CA VAL A 190 -25.09 2.37 5.87
C VAL A 190 -25.74 1.00 5.72
N GLN A 191 -27.02 0.94 6.06
CA GLN A 191 -27.90 -0.16 5.68
C GLN A 191 -28.59 0.23 4.38
N TYR A 192 -28.27 -0.46 3.30
CA TYR A 192 -28.93 -0.29 2.01
C TYR A 192 -30.35 -0.87 2.03
N ASP A 193 -31.23 -0.27 1.23
CA ASP A 193 -32.60 -0.76 1.06
C ASP A 193 -32.60 -2.04 0.23
N GLU A 194 -31.73 -2.08 -0.78
CA GLU A 194 -31.50 -3.24 -1.66
C GLU A 194 -30.29 -4.07 -1.17
N PRO A 195 -30.18 -5.36 -1.55
CA PRO A 195 -29.06 -6.25 -1.18
C PRO A 195 -27.76 -5.91 -1.96
N LEU A 196 -27.37 -4.64 -1.96
CA LEU A 196 -26.21 -4.07 -2.64
C LEU A 196 -25.02 -3.84 -1.70
N GLY A 197 -25.14 -4.31 -0.46
CA GLY A 197 -24.11 -4.29 0.57
C GLY A 197 -23.08 -5.41 0.44
N LYS A 198 -22.11 -5.39 1.35
CA LYS A 198 -20.99 -6.34 1.40
C LYS A 198 -21.04 -7.24 2.63
N HIS A 199 -21.74 -6.85 3.69
CA HIS A 199 -21.79 -7.54 4.96
C HIS A 199 -23.14 -7.37 5.65
N ASP A 200 -23.38 -8.08 6.74
CA ASP A 200 -24.56 -8.01 7.63
C ASP A 200 -24.40 -6.96 8.76
N GLY A 201 -23.33 -6.16 8.69
CA GLY A 201 -23.00 -5.12 9.68
C GLY A 201 -21.84 -5.50 10.59
N MET A 202 -21.33 -6.73 10.43
CA MET A 202 -20.06 -7.18 10.99
C MET A 202 -18.93 -7.07 9.97
N VAL A 203 -17.82 -6.44 10.35
CA VAL A 203 -16.61 -6.40 9.51
C VAL A 203 -15.39 -6.81 10.32
N LYS A 204 -14.63 -7.79 9.80
CA LYS A 204 -13.41 -8.33 10.42
C LYS A 204 -13.60 -8.76 11.89
N GLY A 205 -14.76 -9.32 12.23
CA GLY A 205 -15.06 -9.81 13.58
C GLY A 205 -15.63 -8.77 14.54
N VAL A 206 -15.79 -7.51 14.13
CA VAL A 206 -16.42 -6.45 14.94
C VAL A 206 -17.79 -6.11 14.36
N ARG A 207 -18.83 -6.12 15.19
CA ARG A 207 -20.20 -5.73 14.79
C ARG A 207 -20.40 -4.24 15.05
N TYR A 208 -20.56 -3.47 13.97
CA TYR A 208 -20.77 -2.02 14.03
C TYR A 208 -22.26 -1.66 14.08
N PHE A 209 -23.08 -2.39 13.33
CA PHE A 209 -24.53 -2.25 13.30
C PHE A 209 -25.17 -3.60 12.93
N GLU A 210 -26.49 -3.68 13.04
CA GLU A 210 -27.27 -4.86 12.66
C GLU A 210 -28.07 -4.56 11.39
N CYS A 211 -27.97 -5.43 10.39
CA CYS A 211 -28.76 -5.35 9.16
C CYS A 211 -28.92 -6.74 8.50
N PRO A 212 -29.86 -6.89 7.54
CA PRO A 212 -30.00 -8.12 6.77
C PRO A 212 -28.70 -8.50 6.02
N PRO A 213 -28.49 -9.79 5.73
CA PRO A 213 -27.30 -10.23 5.00
C PRO A 213 -27.23 -9.55 3.63
N SER A 214 -26.05 -9.04 3.28
CA SER A 214 -25.80 -8.27 2.05
C SER A 214 -26.47 -6.88 1.97
N HIS A 215 -26.96 -6.32 3.08
CA HIS A 215 -27.46 -4.93 3.11
C HIS A 215 -26.49 -3.94 3.75
N GLY A 216 -25.48 -4.40 4.47
CA GLY A 216 -24.53 -3.53 5.16
C GLY A 216 -23.39 -3.08 4.25
N GLY A 217 -23.11 -1.77 4.25
CA GLY A 217 -21.91 -1.19 3.67
C GLY A 217 -21.21 -0.25 4.63
N ILE A 218 -19.87 -0.30 4.66
CA ILE A 218 -19.06 0.69 5.34
C ILE A 218 -18.27 1.50 4.30
N VAL A 219 -18.46 2.81 4.33
CA VAL A 219 -17.90 3.77 3.37
C VAL A 219 -17.32 4.99 4.08
N ARG A 220 -16.55 5.79 3.36
CA ARG A 220 -16.03 7.05 3.88
C ARG A 220 -17.13 8.12 3.90
N PRO A 221 -17.14 9.04 4.89
CA PRO A 221 -18.09 10.15 4.96
C PRO A 221 -18.22 10.95 3.66
N GLU A 222 -17.09 11.14 2.96
CA GLU A 222 -17.01 11.86 1.68
C GLU A 222 -17.94 11.29 0.58
N LYS A 223 -18.26 10.01 0.67
CA LYS A 223 -19.07 9.28 -0.32
C LYS A 223 -20.54 9.18 0.08
N VAL A 224 -20.92 9.77 1.21
CA VAL A 224 -22.26 9.69 1.78
C VAL A 224 -22.91 11.05 1.70
N LYS A 225 -23.99 11.14 0.92
CA LYS A 225 -24.83 12.34 0.84
C LYS A 225 -26.07 12.10 1.68
N VAL A 226 -26.19 12.82 2.78
CA VAL A 226 -27.41 12.80 3.61
C VAL A 226 -28.41 13.80 3.03
N GLY A 227 -29.66 13.37 2.89
CA GLY A 227 -30.72 14.18 2.28
C GLY A 227 -32.06 13.47 2.26
N ASP A 228 -33.02 14.05 1.56
CA ASP A 228 -34.34 13.45 1.36
C ASP A 228 -34.28 12.43 0.20
N TYR A 229 -33.87 11.21 0.54
CA TYR A 229 -33.75 10.09 -0.39
C TYR A 229 -34.78 9.01 -0.02
N PRO A 230 -36.05 9.14 -0.42
CA PRO A 230 -37.04 8.10 -0.16
C PRO A 230 -36.63 6.77 -0.79
N GLU A 231 -37.14 5.67 -0.23
CA GLU A 231 -36.99 4.34 -0.80
C GLU A 231 -37.51 4.36 -2.24
N ARG A 232 -36.73 3.82 -3.17
CA ARG A 232 -37.12 3.78 -4.58
C ARG A 232 -38.15 2.66 -4.73
N ASP A 233 -39.34 2.98 -5.23
CA ASP A 233 -40.37 1.97 -5.46
C ASP A 233 -39.91 1.03 -6.59
N PRO A 234 -39.72 -0.29 -6.32
CA PRO A 234 -39.30 -1.23 -7.35
C PRO A 234 -40.32 -1.44 -8.48
N PHE A 235 -41.51 -0.83 -8.41
CA PHE A 235 -42.57 -0.95 -9.44
C PHE A 235 -42.75 0.30 -10.33
N GLU A 236 -41.96 1.37 -10.15
CA GLU A 236 -42.09 2.60 -10.97
C GLU A 236 -41.38 2.53 -12.34
N ASP A 237 -40.42 1.61 -12.54
CA ASP A 237 -39.62 1.52 -13.78
C ASP A 237 -40.12 0.43 -14.77
N ASP A 238 -41.29 -0.19 -14.54
CA ASP A 238 -41.94 -1.20 -15.43
C ASP A 238 -43.19 -0.66 -16.17
N GLU A 239 -43.29 0.67 -16.38
CA GLU A 239 -44.26 1.24 -17.33
C GLU A 239 -43.56 2.12 -18.40
N ILE A 240 -43.67 1.63 -19.65
CA ILE A 240 -43.48 2.25 -20.99
C ILE A 240 -42.17 1.94 -21.72
#